data_AF-A0A1G8WNG2-F1
#
_entry.id   AF-A0A1G8WNG2-F1
#
_cell.length_a   1.000
_cell.length_b   1.000
_cell.length_c   1.000
_cell.angle_alpha   90.00
_cell.angle_beta   90.00
_cell.angle_gamma   90.00
#
_symmetry.space_group_name_H-M   'P 1'
#
loop_
_entity.id
_entity.type
_entity.pdbx_description
1 polymer ?
#
loop_
_entity_poly.entity_id
_entity_poly.type
_entity_poly.pdbx_seq_one_letter_code
_entity_poly.pdbx_strand_id
1 'polypeptide(L)'
;MKSYDPGSETDGRYVVAFVESAGEVSPVFQRKVIAIFEKHLPRVDPEAWYRTEDVVLAFTEVRDETGSKTMEQGGTTAAREIPWPDSVSTIAEALRRLIEQHREAYRNSSLENPAGNYTAAEIGDRAARVGILQGFPYGPGFARGVFEHVAAEFGPEDSRPTLDETEPDTSESHAWELTW
;
A
#
# COMPACT_ATOMS: atom_id res chain seq x y z
N MET A 1 -5.93 8.34 20.37
CA MET A 1 -5.50 9.34 19.37
C MET A 1 -5.16 8.56 18.11
N LYS A 2 -5.61 9.00 16.93
CA LYS A 2 -5.25 8.32 15.67
C LYS A 2 -3.75 8.49 15.44
N SER A 3 -3.08 7.45 14.93
CA SER A 3 -1.64 7.42 14.68
C SER A 3 -1.25 7.94 13.29
N TYR A 4 -2.23 8.43 12.52
CA TYR A 4 -2.09 9.13 11.23
C TYR A 4 -2.78 10.50 11.30
N ASP A 5 -2.51 11.38 10.33
CA ASP A 5 -3.18 12.68 10.17
C ASP A 5 -4.49 12.54 9.38
N PRO A 6 -5.66 12.62 10.04
CA PRO A 6 -6.97 12.47 9.40
C PRO A 6 -7.37 13.68 8.53
N GLY A 7 -6.66 14.80 8.64
CA GLY A 7 -6.89 16.03 7.88
C GLY A 7 -6.05 16.13 6.61
N SER A 8 -5.02 15.30 6.49
CA SER A 8 -4.22 15.19 5.26
C SER A 8 -5.07 14.72 4.07
N GLU A 9 -4.54 14.88 2.87
CA GLU A 9 -5.18 14.38 1.64
C GLU A 9 -4.35 13.25 1.02
N THR A 10 -5.01 12.22 0.51
CA THR A 10 -4.47 11.04 -0.17
C THR A 10 -4.70 11.14 -1.68
N ASP A 11 -3.71 10.77 -2.48
CA ASP A 11 -3.77 10.67 -3.94
C ASP A 11 -4.82 9.62 -4.40
N GLY A 12 -5.81 10.06 -5.18
CA GLY A 12 -6.92 9.25 -5.66
C GLY A 12 -6.52 8.14 -6.62
N ARG A 13 -5.37 8.24 -7.29
CA ARG A 13 -4.85 7.18 -8.18
C ARG A 13 -4.78 5.82 -7.51
N TYR A 14 -4.31 5.74 -6.26
CA TYR A 14 -4.21 4.47 -5.54
C TYR A 14 -5.56 3.95 -5.07
N VAL A 15 -6.52 4.85 -4.82
CA VAL A 15 -7.92 4.47 -4.52
C VAL A 15 -8.53 3.81 -5.75
N VAL A 16 -8.37 4.40 -6.93
CA VAL A 16 -8.87 3.84 -8.19
C VAL A 16 -8.23 2.49 -8.48
N ALA A 17 -6.91 2.39 -8.37
CA ALA A 17 -6.18 1.13 -8.57
C ALA A 17 -6.70 0.02 -7.65
N PHE A 18 -6.94 0.34 -6.38
CA PHE A 18 -7.54 -0.59 -5.43
C PHE A 18 -8.93 -1.05 -5.89
N VAL A 19 -9.79 -0.12 -6.31
CA VAL A 19 -11.13 -0.45 -6.81
C VAL A 19 -11.06 -1.32 -8.07
N GLU A 20 -10.15 -1.03 -8.99
CA GLU A 20 -9.95 -1.80 -10.23
C GLU A 20 -9.49 -3.23 -9.95
N SER A 21 -8.69 -3.45 -8.90
CA SER A 21 -8.29 -4.81 -8.48
C SER A 21 -9.50 -5.72 -8.18
N ALA A 22 -10.59 -5.16 -7.65
CA ALA A 22 -11.82 -5.91 -7.41
C ALA A 22 -12.52 -6.33 -8.71
N GLY A 23 -12.28 -5.61 -9.80
CA GLY A 23 -12.74 -5.96 -11.15
C GLY A 23 -12.07 -7.20 -11.72
N GLU A 24 -10.82 -7.48 -11.36
CA GLU A 24 -10.12 -8.71 -11.74
C GLU A 24 -10.81 -9.96 -11.18
N VAL A 25 -11.49 -9.83 -10.03
CA VAL A 25 -12.30 -10.91 -9.44
C VAL A 25 -13.66 -11.02 -10.14
N SER A 26 -14.43 -9.93 -10.18
CA SER A 26 -15.66 -9.84 -10.98
C SER A 26 -16.20 -8.41 -11.10
N PRO A 27 -16.97 -8.09 -12.15
CA PRO A 27 -17.66 -6.79 -12.25
C PRO A 27 -18.66 -6.53 -11.12
N VAL A 28 -19.25 -7.57 -10.52
CA VAL A 28 -20.17 -7.43 -9.38
C VAL A 28 -19.40 -7.01 -8.13
N PHE A 29 -18.24 -7.61 -7.91
CA PHE A 29 -17.39 -7.29 -6.76
C PHE A 29 -16.82 -5.87 -6.87
N GLN A 30 -16.37 -5.47 -8.06
CA GLN A 30 -15.95 -4.09 -8.32
C GLN A 30 -17.05 -3.07 -7.96
N ARG A 31 -18.30 -3.30 -8.40
CA ARG A 31 -19.42 -2.41 -8.05
C ARG A 31 -19.68 -2.34 -6.55
N LYS A 32 -19.52 -3.47 -5.85
CA LYS A 32 -19.63 -3.50 -4.39
C LYS A 32 -18.55 -2.63 -3.74
N VAL A 33 -17.30 -2.76 -4.18
CA VAL A 33 -16.18 -1.97 -3.66
C VAL A 33 -16.35 -0.48 -3.99
N ILE A 34 -16.74 -0.12 -5.22
CA ILE A 34 -17.10 1.27 -5.59
C ILE A 34 -18.15 1.82 -4.64
N ALA A 35 -19.23 1.08 -4.39
CA ALA A 35 -20.31 1.53 -3.52
C ALA A 35 -19.85 1.73 -2.06
N ILE A 36 -18.87 0.96 -1.58
CA ILE A 36 -18.26 1.18 -0.26
C ILE A 36 -17.45 2.48 -0.28
N PHE A 37 -16.58 2.69 -1.28
CA PHE A 37 -15.80 3.93 -1.38
C PHE A 37 -16.68 5.16 -1.53
N GLU A 38 -17.72 5.12 -2.36
CA GLU A 38 -18.63 6.26 -2.59
C GLU A 38 -19.58 6.55 -1.41
N LYS A 39 -19.63 5.71 -0.37
CA LYS A 39 -20.26 6.09 0.91
C LYS A 39 -19.44 7.14 1.66
N HIS A 40 -18.12 7.11 1.49
CA HIS A 40 -17.17 7.97 2.21
C HIS A 40 -16.60 9.07 1.31
N LEU A 41 -16.48 8.81 0.01
CA LEU A 41 -15.94 9.71 -1.00
C LEU A 41 -17.04 10.26 -1.91
N PRO A 42 -16.93 11.50 -2.42
CA PRO A 42 -17.91 12.05 -3.36
C PRO A 42 -18.06 11.26 -4.67
N ARG A 43 -16.94 10.72 -5.16
CA ARG A 43 -16.80 9.82 -6.32
C ARG A 43 -15.43 9.17 -6.29
N VAL A 44 -15.25 8.03 -6.96
CA VAL A 44 -13.93 7.42 -7.21
C VAL A 44 -13.32 8.00 -8.50
N ASP A 45 -12.16 8.65 -8.40
CA ASP A 45 -11.54 9.48 -9.43
C ASP A 45 -10.01 9.54 -9.23
N PRO A 46 -9.20 9.21 -10.24
CA PRO A 46 -7.75 9.10 -10.08
C PRO A 46 -7.06 10.47 -9.98
N GLU A 47 -7.71 11.55 -10.43
CA GLU A 47 -7.14 12.91 -10.39
C GLU A 47 -7.50 13.66 -9.09
N ALA A 48 -8.37 13.07 -8.26
CA ALA A 48 -8.83 13.67 -7.02
C ALA A 48 -7.81 13.51 -5.90
N TRP A 49 -7.91 14.41 -4.92
CA TRP A 49 -7.23 14.30 -3.64
C TRP A 49 -8.31 14.18 -2.58
N TYR A 50 -8.30 13.07 -1.84
CA TYR A 50 -9.34 12.76 -0.87
C TYR A 50 -8.83 13.00 0.53
N ARG A 51 -9.70 13.43 1.44
CA ARG A 51 -9.34 13.46 2.85
C ARG A 51 -8.96 12.05 3.30
N THR A 52 -7.77 11.91 3.91
CA THR A 52 -7.19 10.63 4.30
C THR A 52 -8.10 9.85 5.26
N GLU A 53 -8.81 10.54 6.16
CA GLU A 53 -9.83 9.90 7.00
C GLU A 53 -10.87 9.12 6.21
N ASP A 54 -11.43 9.73 5.17
CA ASP A 54 -12.53 9.15 4.40
C ASP A 54 -12.04 7.94 3.60
N VAL A 55 -10.80 7.99 3.10
CA VAL A 55 -10.13 6.85 2.47
C VAL A 55 -9.91 5.72 3.48
N VAL A 56 -9.40 6.02 4.68
CA VAL A 56 -9.15 5.01 5.72
C VAL A 56 -10.44 4.34 6.17
N LEU A 57 -11.55 5.08 6.29
CA LEU A 57 -12.87 4.52 6.60
C LEU A 57 -13.35 3.57 5.50
N ALA A 58 -13.21 3.95 4.23
CA ALA A 58 -13.56 3.08 3.10
C ALA A 58 -12.71 1.80 3.07
N PHE A 59 -11.38 1.91 3.21
CA PHE A 59 -10.48 0.75 3.27
C PHE A 59 -10.82 -0.17 4.45
N THR A 60 -11.18 0.41 5.59
CA THR A 60 -11.60 -0.35 6.78
C THR A 60 -12.89 -1.13 6.51
N GLU A 61 -13.91 -0.50 5.92
CA GLU A 61 -15.16 -1.18 5.56
C GLU A 61 -14.93 -2.29 4.53
N VAL A 62 -14.10 -2.06 3.50
CA VAL A 62 -13.74 -3.11 2.54
C VAL A 62 -13.05 -4.28 3.24
N ARG A 63 -12.07 -4.02 4.11
CA ARG A 63 -11.37 -5.06 4.86
C ARG A 63 -12.34 -5.88 5.70
N ASP A 64 -13.23 -5.21 6.42
CA ASP A 64 -14.17 -5.87 7.34
C ASP A 64 -15.23 -6.68 6.57
N GLU A 65 -15.61 -6.25 5.36
CA GLU A 65 -16.59 -6.96 4.53
C GLU A 65 -16.02 -8.05 3.62
N THR A 66 -14.75 -7.96 3.22
CA THR A 66 -14.17 -8.80 2.16
C THR A 66 -12.93 -9.57 2.59
N GLY A 67 -12.30 -9.18 3.69
CA GLY A 67 -11.16 -9.87 4.28
C GLY A 67 -9.80 -9.42 3.74
N SER A 68 -8.74 -10.01 4.30
CA SER A 68 -7.35 -9.63 4.06
C SER A 68 -6.88 -9.88 2.62
N LYS A 69 -7.40 -10.91 1.93
CA LYS A 69 -6.95 -11.25 0.58
C LYS A 69 -7.31 -10.17 -0.45
N THR A 70 -8.48 -9.54 -0.31
CA THR A 70 -8.84 -8.36 -1.11
C THR A 70 -7.89 -7.21 -0.87
N MET A 71 -7.51 -6.98 0.40
CA MET A 71 -6.58 -5.91 0.75
C MET A 71 -5.21 -6.15 0.12
N GLU A 72 -4.74 -7.39 0.12
CA GLU A 72 -3.49 -7.81 -0.53
C GLU A 72 -3.53 -7.56 -2.04
N GLN A 73 -4.56 -8.02 -2.75
CA GLN A 73 -4.72 -7.75 -4.19
C GLN A 73 -4.81 -6.25 -4.50
N GLY A 74 -5.51 -5.50 -3.65
CA GLY A 74 -5.58 -4.05 -3.75
C GLY A 74 -4.22 -3.38 -3.55
N GLY A 75 -3.40 -3.89 -2.63
CA GLY A 75 -2.02 -3.43 -2.43
C GLY A 75 -1.14 -3.71 -3.64
N THR A 76 -1.20 -4.92 -4.19
CA THR A 76 -0.49 -5.28 -5.43
C THR A 76 -0.85 -4.35 -6.57
N THR A 77 -2.14 -4.05 -6.76
CA THR A 77 -2.59 -3.20 -7.86
C THR A 77 -2.24 -1.74 -7.64
N ALA A 78 -2.35 -1.23 -6.41
CA ALA A 78 -1.90 0.12 -6.07
C ALA A 78 -0.40 0.32 -6.33
N ALA A 79 0.42 -0.70 -6.07
CA ALA A 79 1.86 -0.63 -6.31
C ALA A 79 2.23 -0.58 -7.80
N ARG A 80 1.37 -1.07 -8.71
CA ARG A 80 1.55 -0.95 -10.17
C ARG A 80 1.46 0.50 -10.66
N GLU A 81 0.73 1.34 -9.94
CA GLU A 81 0.53 2.76 -10.28
C GLU A 81 1.64 3.68 -9.76
N ILE A 82 2.65 3.13 -9.08
CA ILE A 82 3.82 3.88 -8.63
C ILE A 82 4.59 4.35 -9.88
N PRO A 83 4.87 5.66 -10.01
CA PRO A 83 5.65 6.20 -11.11
C PRO A 83 7.13 5.90 -10.85
N TRP A 84 7.58 4.73 -11.30
CA TRP A 84 8.96 4.28 -11.21
C TRP A 84 9.85 5.09 -12.18
N PRO A 85 10.89 5.79 -11.69
CA PRO A 85 11.88 6.39 -12.56
C PRO A 85 12.68 5.31 -13.31
N ASP A 86 13.09 5.58 -14.55
CA ASP A 86 13.94 4.66 -15.36
C ASP A 86 15.27 4.27 -14.68
N SER A 87 15.71 5.07 -13.68
CA SER A 87 16.91 4.79 -12.90
C SER A 87 16.73 3.72 -11.82
N VAL A 88 15.49 3.30 -11.53
CA VAL A 88 15.20 2.24 -10.56
C VAL A 88 15.24 0.90 -11.28
N SER A 89 16.22 0.07 -10.94
CA SER A 89 16.47 -1.20 -11.65
C SER A 89 16.67 -2.40 -10.72
N THR A 90 16.72 -2.16 -9.40
CA THR A 90 16.92 -3.19 -8.39
C THR A 90 15.84 -3.12 -7.33
N ILE A 91 15.54 -4.25 -6.66
CA ILE A 91 14.59 -4.28 -5.54
C ILE A 91 14.98 -3.29 -4.45
N ALA A 92 16.27 -3.17 -4.14
CA ALA A 92 16.75 -2.24 -3.12
C ALA A 92 16.43 -0.78 -3.47
N GLU A 93 16.63 -0.37 -4.73
CA GLU A 93 16.25 0.96 -5.20
C GLU A 93 14.73 1.14 -5.19
N ALA A 94 13.99 0.13 -5.61
CA ALA A 94 12.53 0.17 -5.64
C ALA A 94 11.91 0.29 -4.24
N LEU A 95 12.44 -0.42 -3.23
CA LEU A 95 12.01 -0.31 -1.84
C LEU A 95 12.29 1.09 -1.27
N ARG A 96 13.44 1.70 -1.59
CA ARG A 96 13.72 3.09 -1.18
C ARG A 96 12.75 4.06 -1.84
N ARG A 97 12.52 3.90 -3.15
CA ARG A 97 11.58 4.73 -3.90
C ARG A 97 10.14 4.54 -3.44
N LEU A 98 9.73 3.34 -3.02
CA LEU A 98 8.41 3.08 -2.42
C LEU A 98 8.19 3.93 -1.16
N ILE A 99 9.18 3.99 -0.27
CA ILE A 99 9.11 4.77 0.98
C ILE A 99 8.95 6.28 0.68
N GLU A 100 9.62 6.78 -0.36
CA GLU A 100 9.48 8.16 -0.83
C GLU A 100 8.10 8.40 -1.48
N GLN A 101 7.70 7.51 -2.39
CA GLN A 101 6.43 7.63 -3.10
C GLN A 101 5.24 7.57 -2.15
N HIS A 102 5.30 6.74 -1.10
CA HIS A 102 4.24 6.70 -0.10
C HIS A 102 4.08 8.06 0.58
N ARG A 103 5.16 8.80 0.87
CA ARG A 103 5.03 10.16 1.42
C ARG A 103 4.43 11.13 0.40
N GLU A 104 4.85 11.04 -0.85
CA GLU A 104 4.37 11.88 -1.96
C GLU A 104 2.88 11.62 -2.32
N ALA A 105 2.36 10.44 -1.95
CA ALA A 105 0.94 10.10 -2.06
C ALA A 105 0.05 10.87 -1.07
N TYR A 106 0.64 11.68 -0.17
CA TYR A 106 -0.09 12.54 0.75
C TYR A 106 0.32 13.99 0.64
N ARG A 107 -0.62 14.88 0.93
CA ARG A 107 -0.36 16.33 1.03
C ARG A 107 -1.17 16.96 2.16
N ASN A 108 -0.91 18.25 2.40
CA ASN A 108 -1.63 19.05 3.40
C ASN A 108 -1.54 18.48 4.83
N SER A 109 -0.35 18.02 5.21
CA SER A 109 -0.01 17.51 6.54
C SER A 109 1.24 18.23 7.08
N SER A 110 1.32 18.38 8.40
CA SER A 110 2.54 18.81 9.10
C SER A 110 3.41 17.64 9.56
N LEU A 111 2.90 16.41 9.48
CA LEU A 111 3.66 15.18 9.77
C LEU A 111 4.49 14.77 8.56
N GLU A 112 5.71 14.26 8.82
CA GLU A 112 6.57 13.67 7.78
C GLU A 112 5.91 12.43 7.12
N ASN A 113 5.18 11.65 7.92
CA ASN A 113 4.53 10.40 7.50
C ASN A 113 3.03 10.49 7.82
N PRO A 114 2.22 11.17 6.98
CA PRO A 114 0.83 11.48 7.28
C PRO A 114 -0.05 10.25 7.48
N ALA A 115 0.29 9.12 6.87
CA ALA A 115 -0.41 7.84 7.00
C ALA A 115 0.57 6.70 7.32
N GLY A 116 1.47 6.92 8.28
CA GLY A 116 2.60 6.03 8.51
C GLY A 116 3.50 5.93 7.28
N ASN A 117 4.32 4.88 7.20
CA ASN A 117 5.16 4.60 6.04
C ASN A 117 5.61 3.13 6.03
N TYR A 118 6.31 2.74 4.99
CA TYR A 118 7.07 1.51 4.88
C TYR A 118 8.47 1.66 5.49
N THR A 119 9.07 0.54 5.86
CA THR A 119 10.47 0.40 6.25
C THR A 119 11.11 -0.68 5.38
N ALA A 120 12.41 -0.54 5.11
CA ALA A 120 13.18 -1.53 4.37
C ALA A 120 14.65 -1.48 4.80
N ALA A 121 15.26 -2.64 5.00
CA ALA A 121 16.67 -2.81 5.27
C ALA A 121 17.17 -4.06 4.55
N GLU A 122 18.25 -3.94 3.77
CA GLU A 122 18.90 -5.09 3.13
C GLU A 122 19.58 -5.94 4.21
N ILE A 123 19.32 -7.25 4.22
CA ILE A 123 19.89 -8.20 5.19
C ILE A 123 20.69 -9.32 4.53
N GLY A 124 20.75 -9.34 3.19
CA GLY A 124 21.56 -10.24 2.38
C GLY A 124 21.37 -9.97 0.89
N ASP A 125 22.06 -10.72 0.04
CA ASP A 125 22.08 -10.49 -1.41
C ASP A 125 20.71 -10.63 -2.09
N ARG A 126 19.83 -11.44 -1.51
CA ARG A 126 18.48 -11.77 -2.02
C ARG A 126 17.43 -11.72 -0.90
N ALA A 127 17.68 -10.86 0.09
CA ALA A 127 16.82 -10.72 1.26
C ALA A 127 16.80 -9.30 1.80
N ALA A 128 15.61 -8.82 2.16
CA ALA A 128 15.39 -7.56 2.84
C ALA A 128 14.42 -7.74 4.00
N ARG A 129 14.67 -7.04 5.10
CA ARG A 129 13.67 -6.86 6.15
C ARG A 129 12.79 -5.68 5.77
N VAL A 130 11.49 -5.91 5.63
CA VAL A 130 10.51 -4.88 5.28
C VAL A 130 9.42 -4.78 6.34
N GLY A 131 8.78 -3.63 6.46
CA GLY A 131 7.75 -3.43 7.47
C GLY A 131 6.89 -2.21 7.24
N ILE A 132 5.94 -2.02 8.15
CA ILE A 132 5.08 -0.83 8.19
C ILE A 132 5.15 -0.16 9.55
N LEU A 133 5.36 1.15 9.54
CA LEU A 133 5.41 1.97 10.74
C LEU A 133 4.10 1.93 11.53
N GLN A 134 4.18 2.18 12.82
CA GLN A 134 3.02 2.58 13.61
C GLN A 134 2.35 3.79 12.93
N GLY A 135 1.04 3.71 12.70
CA GLY A 135 0.31 4.75 11.96
C GLY A 135 -0.11 4.35 10.56
N PHE A 136 0.41 3.25 10.00
CA PHE A 136 -0.04 2.75 8.70
C PHE A 136 -1.49 2.23 8.78
N PRO A 137 -2.48 2.92 8.16
CA PRO A 137 -3.88 2.66 8.47
C PRO A 137 -4.52 1.57 7.59
N TYR A 138 -3.86 1.13 6.53
CA TYR A 138 -4.42 0.21 5.53
C TYR A 138 -4.25 -1.28 5.90
N GLY A 139 -3.49 -1.56 6.96
CA GLY A 139 -3.30 -2.89 7.52
C GLY A 139 -2.25 -3.76 6.79
N PRO A 140 -1.86 -4.89 7.40
CA PRO A 140 -0.77 -5.73 6.92
C PRO A 140 -1.04 -6.40 5.57
N GLY A 141 -2.31 -6.76 5.28
CA GLY A 141 -2.66 -7.39 3.99
C GLY A 141 -2.33 -6.48 2.81
N PHE A 142 -2.71 -5.20 2.88
CA PHE A 142 -2.39 -4.23 1.84
C PHE A 142 -0.88 -4.05 1.67
N ALA A 143 -0.15 -3.87 2.78
CA ALA A 143 1.30 -3.73 2.75
C ALA A 143 2.01 -4.96 2.15
N ARG A 144 1.54 -6.17 2.49
CA ARG A 144 2.05 -7.43 1.95
C ARG A 144 1.94 -7.46 0.42
N GLY A 145 0.77 -7.11 -0.12
CA GLY A 145 0.56 -7.07 -1.57
C GLY A 145 1.43 -6.05 -2.29
N VAL A 146 1.72 -4.90 -1.65
CA VAL A 146 2.66 -3.90 -2.17
C VAL A 146 4.08 -4.46 -2.24
N PHE A 147 4.58 -5.07 -1.16
CA PHE A 147 5.93 -5.63 -1.13
C PHE A 147 6.10 -6.81 -2.10
N GLU A 148 5.10 -7.70 -2.19
CA GLU A 148 5.11 -8.80 -3.16
C GLU A 148 5.19 -8.29 -4.59
N HIS A 149 4.46 -7.22 -4.93
CA HIS A 149 4.54 -6.63 -6.26
C HIS A 149 5.93 -6.04 -6.55
N VAL A 150 6.46 -5.24 -5.62
CA VAL A 150 7.79 -4.62 -5.79
C VAL A 150 8.87 -5.69 -5.98
N ALA A 151 8.82 -6.77 -5.21
CA ALA A 151 9.77 -7.85 -5.35
C ALA A 151 9.60 -8.64 -6.66
N ALA A 152 8.37 -8.84 -7.12
CA ALA A 152 8.11 -9.54 -8.38
C ALA A 152 8.51 -8.71 -9.61
N GLU A 153 8.36 -7.38 -9.55
CA GLU A 153 8.65 -6.47 -10.65
C GLU A 153 10.16 -6.23 -10.82
N PHE A 154 10.88 -6.02 -9.70
CA PHE A 154 12.29 -5.66 -9.72
C PHE A 154 13.25 -6.81 -9.38
N GLY A 155 12.69 -7.99 -9.09
CA GLY A 155 13.45 -9.21 -8.85
C GLY A 155 13.93 -9.88 -10.14
N PRO A 156 14.83 -10.86 -10.05
CA PRO A 156 15.19 -11.70 -11.19
C PRO A 156 13.95 -12.38 -11.80
N GLU A 157 13.91 -12.58 -13.13
CA GLU A 157 12.76 -13.17 -13.82
C GLU A 157 12.35 -14.57 -13.30
N ASP A 158 13.29 -15.32 -12.73
CA ASP A 158 13.09 -16.65 -12.16
C ASP A 158 12.82 -16.65 -10.65
N SER A 159 12.80 -15.47 -10.02
CA SER A 159 12.50 -15.30 -8.60
C SER A 159 11.04 -15.57 -8.29
N ARG A 160 10.79 -16.09 -7.09
CA ARG A 160 9.45 -16.16 -6.51
C ARG A 160 9.50 -15.51 -5.14
N PRO A 161 9.09 -14.24 -5.04
CA PRO A 161 9.14 -13.55 -3.78
C PRO A 161 8.37 -14.26 -2.68
N THR A 162 8.95 -14.32 -1.48
CA THR A 162 8.24 -14.74 -0.26
C THR A 162 8.30 -13.64 0.77
N LEU A 163 7.23 -13.52 1.56
CA LEU A 163 7.17 -12.67 2.74
C LEU A 163 6.83 -13.55 3.93
N ASP A 164 7.81 -13.72 4.81
CA ASP A 164 7.66 -14.47 6.05
C ASP A 164 7.58 -13.49 7.22
N GLU A 165 6.57 -13.63 8.08
CA GLU A 165 6.41 -12.73 9.23
C GLU A 165 7.63 -12.80 10.16
N THR A 166 8.08 -11.63 10.61
CA THR A 166 9.20 -11.51 11.58
C THR A 166 8.85 -10.50 12.66
N GLU A 167 9.68 -10.43 13.69
CA GLU A 167 9.45 -9.53 14.83
C GLU A 167 9.56 -8.06 14.38
N PRO A 168 8.52 -7.22 14.59
CA PRO A 168 8.57 -5.81 14.25
C PRO A 168 9.54 -5.05 15.15
N ASP A 169 10.23 -4.05 14.59
CA ASP A 169 11.02 -3.13 15.39
C ASP A 169 10.10 -2.21 16.21
N THR A 170 10.66 -1.51 17.21
CA THR A 170 9.89 -0.65 18.14
C THR A 170 8.99 0.37 17.42
N SER A 171 9.40 0.88 16.25
CA SER A 171 8.63 1.85 15.45
C SER A 171 7.62 1.23 14.49
N GLU A 172 7.60 -0.09 14.35
CA GLU A 172 6.77 -0.81 13.40
C GLU A 172 5.55 -1.42 14.07
N SER A 173 4.51 -1.66 13.26
CA SER A 173 3.36 -2.46 13.68
C SER A 173 3.44 -3.89 13.18
N HIS A 174 4.06 -4.11 12.01
CA HIS A 174 4.25 -5.41 11.38
C HIS A 174 5.54 -5.38 10.56
N ALA A 175 6.18 -6.54 10.45
CA ALA A 175 7.39 -6.72 9.65
C ALA A 175 7.43 -8.10 9.01
N TRP A 176 8.21 -8.20 7.94
CA TRP A 176 8.45 -9.41 7.18
C TRP A 176 9.91 -9.51 6.76
N GLU A 177 10.40 -10.74 6.64
CA GLU A 177 11.55 -11.06 5.81
C GLU A 177 11.05 -11.28 4.37
N LEU A 178 11.49 -10.40 3.47
CA LEU A 178 11.27 -10.48 2.04
C LEU A 178 12.45 -11.19 1.40
N THR A 179 12.22 -12.32 0.74
CA THR A 179 13.22 -13.02 -0.08
C THR A 179 12.76 -13.10 -1.53
N TRP A 180 13.69 -13.10 -2.49
CA TRP A 180 13.39 -13.20 -3.92
C TRP A 180 14.46 -14.02 -4.63
#